data_AF-M0MLT6-F1
#
_entry.id   AF-M0MLT6-F1
#
_cell.length_a   1.000
_cell.length_b   1.000
_cell.length_c   1.000
_cell.angle_alpha   90.00
_cell.angle_beta   90.00
_cell.angle_gamma   90.00
#
_symmetry.space_group_name_H-M   'P 1'
#
loop_
_entity.id
_entity.type
_entity.pdbx_description
1 polymer ?
#
loop_
_entity_poly.entity_id
_entity_poly.type
_entity_poly.pdbx_seq_one_letter_code
_entity_poly.pdbx_strand_id
1 'polypeptide(L)'
;MLAVSLPTAYTLSVALGSLLAMGVAAAVFLPRLDPVGFVREFLRTDWKYLGVAWIVTNLVNTIAHRFHADQTFTWLIYEFEGPVVAAFQSVTSEPLTLLFTAVYLVGFPTIVLFTYFKLKAHDEREARRYALAYVVLVLLAVPFFVFVPVGIPALYPAVTVQPLIFDVSPIIRAGMLATDTMVKAFPSLHTGLSVLAALYARKAGSRYAATALALAGLIVLSTFYLGIHWLTDAAFAVVLVGVAYWVSRRVDPERVLPVPALGGLRPSFLSPDRDTE
;
A
#
# COMPACT_ATOMS: atom_id res chain seq x y z
N MET A 1 -21.52 -3.19 28.08
CA MET A 1 -20.49 -2.78 27.11
C MET A 1 -20.21 -3.97 26.21
N LEU A 2 -20.44 -3.86 24.89
CA LEU A 2 -20.03 -4.90 23.94
C LEU A 2 -18.50 -4.91 23.86
N ALA A 3 -17.87 -6.05 24.16
CA ALA A 3 -16.43 -6.19 24.04
C ALA A 3 -16.03 -6.12 22.55
N VAL A 4 -15.06 -5.27 22.21
CA VAL A 4 -14.53 -5.15 20.84
C VAL A 4 -13.66 -6.38 20.54
N SER A 5 -13.90 -7.04 19.39
CA SER A 5 -13.09 -8.19 18.97
C SER A 5 -11.64 -7.80 18.68
N LEU A 6 -10.67 -8.72 18.83
CA LEU A 6 -9.25 -8.43 18.54
C LEU A 6 -8.99 -7.94 17.10
N PRO A 7 -9.58 -8.54 16.04
CA PRO A 7 -9.44 -8.01 14.67
C PRO A 7 -10.04 -6.62 14.49
N THR A 8 -11.18 -6.33 15.14
CA THR A 8 -11.78 -4.99 15.13
C THR A 8 -10.86 -4.00 15.83
N ALA A 9 -10.31 -4.35 17.00
CA ALA A 9 -9.38 -3.51 17.74
C ALA A 9 -8.13 -3.20 16.90
N TYR A 10 -7.55 -4.20 16.23
CA TYR A 10 -6.44 -4.02 15.29
C TYR A 10 -6.76 -3.00 14.20
N THR A 11 -7.89 -3.19 13.52
CA THR A 11 -8.32 -2.30 12.43
C THR A 11 -8.45 -0.86 12.92
N LEU A 12 -9.08 -0.66 14.09
CA LEU A 12 -9.24 0.66 14.69
C LEU A 12 -7.90 1.27 15.10
N SER A 13 -6.99 0.50 15.70
CA SER A 13 -5.66 0.97 16.10
C SER A 13 -4.81 1.41 14.91
N VAL A 14 -4.78 0.60 13.84
CA VAL A 14 -4.06 0.93 12.60
C VAL A 14 -4.66 2.17 11.93
N ALA A 15 -5.99 2.24 11.84
CA ALA A 15 -6.67 3.39 11.25
C ALA A 15 -6.39 4.68 12.05
N LEU A 16 -6.54 4.64 13.38
CA LEU A 16 -6.27 5.78 14.25
C LEU A 16 -4.80 6.22 14.15
N GLY A 17 -3.85 5.29 14.23
CA GLY A 17 -2.43 5.59 14.09
C GLY A 17 -2.11 6.24 12.75
N SER A 18 -2.69 5.72 11.66
CA SER A 18 -2.52 6.25 10.30
C SER A 18 -3.10 7.66 10.15
N LEU A 19 -4.28 7.92 10.73
CA LEU A 19 -4.92 9.24 10.71
C LEU A 19 -4.12 10.27 11.51
N LEU A 20 -3.61 9.89 12.69
CA LEU A 20 -2.73 10.75 13.49
C LEU A 20 -1.44 11.08 12.74
N ALA A 21 -0.80 10.07 12.14
CA ALA A 21 0.41 10.26 11.34
C ALA A 21 0.14 11.14 10.10
N MET A 22 -1.01 10.98 9.43
CA MET A 22 -1.44 11.87 8.34
C MET A 22 -1.70 13.30 8.83
N GLY A 23 -2.27 13.49 10.02
CA GLY A 23 -2.45 14.81 10.64
C GLY A 23 -1.12 15.51 10.90
N VAL A 24 -0.13 14.79 11.44
CA VAL A 24 1.24 15.29 11.61
C VAL A 24 1.86 15.63 10.26
N ALA A 25 1.72 14.75 9.26
CA ALA A 25 2.24 15.00 7.91
C ALA A 25 1.58 16.24 7.27
N ALA A 26 0.27 16.44 7.45
CA ALA A 26 -0.44 17.62 6.96
C ALA A 26 0.07 18.90 7.64
N ALA A 27 0.25 18.89 8.96
CA ALA A 27 0.81 20.03 9.68
C ALA A 27 2.22 20.42 9.18
N VAL A 28 3.04 19.44 8.80
CA VAL A 28 4.42 19.65 8.33
C VAL A 28 4.49 20.05 6.85
N PHE A 29 3.74 19.39 5.98
CA PHE A 29 3.89 19.48 4.52
C PHE A 29 2.77 20.26 3.82
N LEU A 30 1.66 20.53 4.52
CA LEU A 30 0.52 21.30 4.03
C LEU A 30 0.12 22.37 5.08
N PRO A 31 1.02 23.27 5.50
CA PRO A 31 0.78 24.20 6.61
C PRO A 31 -0.31 25.25 6.32
N ARG A 32 -0.77 25.37 5.07
CA ARG A 32 -1.83 26.29 4.61
C ARG A 32 -3.11 25.55 4.22
N LEU A 33 -3.27 24.29 4.61
CA LEU A 33 -4.46 23.51 4.31
C LEU A 33 -5.69 24.16 4.97
N ASP A 34 -6.71 24.47 4.18
CA ASP A 34 -8.04 24.79 4.70
C ASP A 34 -8.81 23.48 5.00
N PRO A 35 -9.07 23.13 6.27
CA PRO A 35 -9.71 21.87 6.61
C PRO A 35 -11.14 21.76 6.07
N VAL A 36 -11.88 22.88 6.00
CA VAL A 36 -13.28 22.87 5.55
C VAL A 36 -13.34 22.68 4.04
N GLY A 37 -12.51 23.43 3.30
CA GLY A 37 -12.33 23.25 1.86
C GLY A 37 -11.87 21.83 1.52
N PHE A 38 -10.90 21.29 2.27
CA PHE A 38 -10.41 19.92 2.09
C PHE A 38 -11.52 18.88 2.22
N VAL A 39 -12.32 18.93 3.30
CA VAL A 39 -13.42 17.97 3.50
C VAL A 39 -14.47 18.10 2.41
N ARG A 40 -14.84 19.33 2.04
CA ARG A 40 -15.79 19.58 0.94
C ARG A 40 -15.30 18.97 -0.37
N GLU A 41 -14.04 19.17 -0.70
CA GLU A 41 -13.44 18.66 -1.92
C GLU A 41 -13.28 17.13 -1.90
N PHE A 42 -12.94 16.57 -0.75
CA PHE A 42 -12.87 15.13 -0.55
C PHE A 42 -14.21 14.46 -0.84
N LEU A 43 -15.29 15.01 -0.29
CA LEU A 43 -16.66 14.53 -0.49
C LEU A 43 -17.19 14.77 -1.91
N ARG A 44 -16.68 15.77 -2.63
CA ARG A 44 -17.08 16.06 -4.02
C ARG A 44 -16.32 15.22 -5.05
N THR A 45 -15.01 15.01 -4.86
CA THR A 45 -14.12 14.53 -5.92
C THR A 45 -13.19 13.40 -5.49
N ASP A 46 -12.45 13.53 -4.39
CA ASP A 46 -11.36 12.59 -4.08
C ASP A 46 -11.83 11.18 -3.78
N TRP A 47 -12.96 11.04 -3.10
CA TRP A 47 -13.52 9.73 -2.75
C TRP A 47 -13.79 8.88 -3.99
N LYS A 48 -14.00 9.49 -5.16
CA LYS A 48 -14.25 8.76 -6.40
C LYS A 48 -12.98 8.04 -6.88
N TYR A 49 -11.83 8.70 -6.79
CA TYR A 49 -10.53 8.10 -7.19
C TYR A 49 -10.03 7.13 -6.12
N LEU A 50 -10.05 7.55 -4.86
CA LEU A 50 -9.62 6.72 -3.73
C LEU A 50 -10.57 5.54 -3.50
N GLY A 51 -11.86 5.72 -3.77
CA GLY A 51 -12.88 4.68 -3.70
C GLY A 51 -12.66 3.60 -4.73
N VAL A 52 -12.30 3.93 -5.98
CA VAL A 52 -11.91 2.91 -6.98
C VAL A 52 -10.68 2.14 -6.52
N ALA A 53 -9.64 2.84 -6.07
CA ALA A 53 -8.44 2.19 -5.54
C ALA A 53 -8.79 1.22 -4.39
N TRP A 54 -9.65 1.65 -3.46
CA TRP A 54 -10.12 0.82 -2.35
C TRP A 54 -10.96 -0.38 -2.82
N ILE A 55 -11.89 -0.18 -3.76
CA ILE A 55 -12.71 -1.27 -4.33
C ILE A 55 -11.82 -2.29 -5.02
N VAL A 56 -10.87 -1.84 -5.85
CA VAL A 56 -9.93 -2.73 -6.55
C VAL A 56 -9.13 -3.52 -5.53
N THR A 57 -8.53 -2.88 -4.53
CA THR A 57 -7.76 -3.57 -3.49
C THR A 57 -8.62 -4.57 -2.69
N ASN A 58 -9.86 -4.23 -2.35
CA ASN A 58 -10.78 -5.16 -1.68
C ASN A 58 -11.17 -6.34 -2.56
N LEU A 59 -11.43 -6.10 -3.85
CA LEU A 59 -11.74 -7.16 -4.80
C LEU A 59 -10.55 -8.11 -4.94
N VAL A 60 -9.34 -7.57 -5.09
CA VAL A 60 -8.10 -8.38 -5.15
C VAL A 60 -7.93 -9.20 -3.89
N ASN A 61 -8.11 -8.59 -2.71
CA ASN A 61 -8.06 -9.33 -1.45
C ASN A 61 -9.13 -10.43 -1.42
N THR A 62 -10.36 -10.16 -1.82
CA THR A 62 -11.44 -11.15 -1.84
C THR A 62 -11.15 -12.30 -2.81
N ILE A 63 -10.67 -12.00 -4.01
CA ILE A 63 -10.27 -12.99 -5.01
C ILE A 63 -9.16 -13.87 -4.44
N ALA A 64 -8.11 -13.26 -3.88
CA ALA A 64 -6.98 -14.00 -3.36
C ALA A 64 -7.32 -14.86 -2.12
N HIS A 65 -8.38 -14.53 -1.36
CA HIS A 65 -8.89 -15.39 -0.28
C HIS A 65 -9.79 -16.54 -0.79
N ARG A 66 -10.38 -16.41 -1.99
CA ARG A 66 -11.30 -17.41 -2.55
C ARG A 66 -10.61 -18.40 -3.48
N PHE A 67 -9.63 -17.93 -4.23
CA PHE A 67 -8.87 -18.72 -5.19
C PHE A 67 -7.51 -19.03 -4.59
N HIS A 68 -7.47 -20.11 -3.80
CA HIS A 68 -6.23 -20.70 -3.33
C HIS A 68 -5.87 -21.86 -4.24
N ALA A 69 -4.67 -21.83 -4.82
CA ALA A 69 -4.08 -23.03 -5.41
C ALA A 69 -3.69 -23.99 -4.28
N ASP A 70 -3.86 -25.29 -4.51
CA ASP A 70 -3.51 -26.34 -3.52
C ASP A 70 -2.01 -26.37 -3.19
N GLN A 71 -1.18 -25.73 -4.02
CA GLN A 71 0.27 -25.66 -3.87
C GLN A 71 0.75 -24.21 -3.96
N THR A 72 1.78 -23.88 -3.18
CA THR A 72 2.49 -22.60 -3.28
C THR A 72 3.75 -22.74 -4.13
N PHE A 73 4.17 -21.63 -4.75
CA PHE A 73 5.39 -21.53 -5.55
C PHE A 73 6.55 -20.95 -4.73
N THR A 74 6.48 -21.02 -3.41
CA THR A 74 7.49 -20.49 -2.49
C THR A 74 8.87 -21.08 -2.74
N TRP A 75 8.91 -22.36 -3.13
CA TRP A 75 10.15 -23.06 -3.49
C TRP A 75 10.90 -22.38 -4.64
N LEU A 76 10.19 -21.83 -5.63
CA LEU A 76 10.80 -21.16 -6.78
C LEU A 76 11.53 -19.88 -6.35
N ILE A 77 10.92 -19.13 -5.44
CA ILE A 77 11.55 -17.94 -4.85
C ILE A 77 12.76 -18.34 -4.03
N TYR A 78 12.66 -19.40 -3.22
CA TYR A 78 13.78 -19.89 -2.42
C TYR A 78 14.94 -20.43 -3.27
N GLU A 79 14.69 -21.13 -4.38
CA GLU A 79 15.75 -21.59 -5.28
C GLU A 79 16.56 -20.43 -5.88
N PHE A 80 15.90 -19.29 -6.12
CA PHE A 80 16.55 -18.10 -6.66
C PHE A 80 17.25 -17.25 -5.57
N GLU A 81 16.59 -17.01 -4.44
CA GLU A 81 17.07 -16.11 -3.38
C GLU A 81 17.90 -16.81 -2.31
N GLY A 82 17.63 -18.09 -2.06
CA GLY A 82 18.14 -18.82 -0.90
C GLY A 82 17.66 -18.20 0.43
N PRO A 83 18.47 -18.30 1.49
CA PRO A 83 18.13 -17.79 2.83
C PRO A 83 18.54 -16.32 3.04
N VAL A 84 18.81 -15.53 1.98
CA VAL A 84 19.40 -14.19 2.10
C VAL A 84 18.58 -13.26 3.02
N VAL A 85 17.25 -13.35 2.97
CA VAL A 85 16.36 -12.57 3.85
C VAL A 85 16.61 -12.82 5.34
N ALA A 86 17.17 -13.98 5.73
CA ALA A 86 17.54 -14.27 7.12
C ALA A 86 18.61 -13.32 7.68
N ALA A 87 19.44 -12.73 6.81
CA ALA A 87 20.44 -11.74 7.24
C ALA A 87 19.79 -10.50 7.90
N PHE A 88 18.54 -10.18 7.57
CA PHE A 88 17.82 -9.05 8.17
C PHE A 88 17.39 -9.31 9.61
N GLN A 89 17.49 -10.55 10.09
CA GLN A 89 17.27 -10.93 11.48
C GLN A 89 18.56 -11.30 12.21
N SER A 90 19.74 -10.99 11.66
CA SER A 90 21.01 -11.21 12.36
C SER A 90 21.14 -10.33 13.61
N VAL A 91 20.43 -9.20 13.65
CA VAL A 91 20.33 -8.30 14.80
C VAL A 91 18.86 -7.99 15.03
N THR A 92 18.28 -8.58 16.07
CA THR A 92 16.89 -8.31 16.47
C THR A 92 16.84 -7.80 17.90
N SER A 93 15.98 -6.83 18.15
CA SER A 93 15.66 -6.36 19.50
C SER A 93 14.21 -5.92 19.57
N GLU A 94 13.62 -5.96 20.76
CA GLU A 94 12.23 -5.54 20.96
C GLU A 94 11.97 -4.09 20.48
N PRO A 95 12.80 -3.08 20.79
CA PRO A 95 12.60 -1.72 20.28
C PRO A 95 12.62 -1.64 18.75
N LEU A 96 13.50 -2.41 18.10
CA LEU A 96 13.61 -2.44 16.64
C LEU A 96 12.39 -3.11 16.01
N THR A 97 11.90 -4.19 16.60
CA THR A 97 10.67 -4.86 16.18
C THR A 97 9.45 -3.96 16.35
N LEU A 98 9.34 -3.20 17.44
CA LEU A 98 8.28 -2.21 17.63
C LEU A 98 8.34 -1.10 16.58
N LEU A 99 9.53 -0.57 16.31
CA LEU A 99 9.74 0.46 15.29
C LEU A 99 9.32 -0.05 13.90
N PHE A 100 9.83 -1.19 13.47
CA PHE A 100 9.52 -1.73 12.15
C PHE A 100 8.06 -2.15 12.00
N THR A 101 7.44 -2.64 13.08
CA THR A 101 5.99 -2.90 13.11
C THR A 101 5.19 -1.62 12.96
N ALA A 102 5.57 -0.53 13.64
CA ALA A 102 4.91 0.77 13.48
C ALA A 102 5.11 1.34 12.07
N VAL A 103 6.30 1.24 11.50
CA VAL A 103 6.58 1.65 10.11
C VAL A 103 5.73 0.84 9.12
N TYR A 104 5.64 -0.47 9.32
CA TYR A 104 4.87 -1.37 8.46
C TYR A 104 3.36 -1.10 8.56
N LEU A 105 2.81 -1.01 9.78
CA LEU A 105 1.36 -0.89 9.99
C LEU A 105 0.84 0.55 9.82
N VAL A 106 1.61 1.56 10.22
CA VAL A 106 1.19 2.98 10.21
C VAL A 106 1.91 3.77 9.14
N GLY A 107 3.23 3.62 9.02
CA GLY A 107 4.03 4.35 8.02
C GLY A 107 3.59 4.07 6.58
N PHE A 108 3.29 2.81 6.27
CA PHE A 108 2.82 2.39 4.95
C PHE A 108 1.50 3.04 4.50
N PRO A 109 0.36 2.88 5.19
CA PRO A 109 -0.88 3.54 4.77
C PRO A 109 -0.75 5.06 4.77
N THR A 110 0.03 5.64 5.70
CA THR A 110 0.30 7.08 5.72
C THR A 110 1.01 7.55 4.46
N ILE A 111 2.13 6.95 4.04
CA ILE A 111 2.83 7.41 2.83
C ILE A 111 1.96 7.24 1.58
N VAL A 112 1.25 6.11 1.47
CA VAL A 112 0.43 5.79 0.30
C VAL A 112 -0.71 6.81 0.13
N LEU A 113 -1.46 7.10 1.19
CA LEU A 113 -2.59 8.03 1.15
C LEU A 113 -2.14 9.49 1.13
N PHE A 114 -1.17 9.86 1.98
CA PHE A 114 -0.73 11.25 2.09
C PHE A 114 -0.07 11.75 0.80
N THR A 115 0.62 10.87 0.06
CA THR A 115 1.21 11.24 -1.24
C THR A 115 0.16 11.74 -2.22
N TYR A 116 -1.02 11.13 -2.28
CA TYR A 116 -2.12 11.61 -3.13
C TYR A 116 -2.50 13.05 -2.79
N PHE A 117 -2.75 13.34 -1.51
CA PHE A 117 -3.14 14.69 -1.08
C PHE A 117 -2.03 15.71 -1.27
N LYS A 118 -0.78 15.31 -1.01
CA LYS A 118 0.38 16.19 -1.17
C LYS A 118 0.68 16.52 -2.63
N LEU A 119 0.48 15.56 -3.53
CA LEU A 119 0.48 15.79 -4.98
C LEU A 119 -0.65 16.72 -5.36
N LYS A 120 -1.87 16.46 -4.90
CA LYS A 120 -3.05 17.24 -5.27
C LYS A 120 -2.91 18.72 -4.93
N ALA A 121 -2.40 19.02 -3.74
CA ALA A 121 -2.12 20.38 -3.30
C ALA A 121 -1.03 21.10 -4.15
N HIS A 122 -0.30 20.38 -4.99
CA HIS A 122 0.75 20.91 -5.85
C HIS A 122 0.37 20.87 -7.34
N ASP A 123 -0.18 19.75 -7.80
CA ASP A 123 -0.69 19.48 -9.14
C ASP A 123 -1.74 18.34 -9.07
N GLU A 124 -3.01 18.69 -9.25
CA GLU A 124 -4.12 17.75 -9.22
C GLU A 124 -4.00 16.65 -10.29
N ARG A 125 -3.44 16.97 -11.46
CA ARG A 125 -3.25 15.98 -12.53
C ARG A 125 -2.24 14.91 -12.13
N GLU A 126 -1.18 15.29 -11.42
CA GLU A 126 -0.20 14.33 -10.90
C GLU A 126 -0.80 13.45 -9.79
N ALA A 127 -1.72 13.96 -8.97
CA ALA A 127 -2.47 13.14 -8.01
C ALA A 127 -3.36 12.09 -8.70
N ARG A 128 -4.07 12.49 -9.76
CA ARG A 128 -4.90 11.57 -10.56
C ARG A 128 -4.04 10.51 -11.28
N ARG A 129 -2.86 10.89 -11.79
CA ARG A 129 -1.89 9.95 -12.37
C ARG A 129 -1.35 8.96 -11.33
N TYR A 130 -1.06 9.42 -10.12
CA TYR A 130 -0.68 8.55 -9.02
C TYR A 130 -1.79 7.56 -8.66
N ALA A 131 -3.05 8.00 -8.58
CA ALA A 131 -4.19 7.12 -8.36
C ALA A 131 -4.35 6.06 -9.47
N LEU A 132 -4.16 6.45 -10.74
CA LEU A 132 -4.15 5.50 -11.85
C LEU A 132 -2.98 4.51 -11.74
N ALA A 133 -1.78 4.99 -11.44
CA ALA A 133 -0.60 4.12 -11.25
C ALA A 133 -0.80 3.13 -10.10
N TYR A 134 -1.42 3.56 -8.99
CA TYR A 134 -1.82 2.68 -7.89
C TYR A 134 -2.71 1.54 -8.39
N VAL A 135 -3.79 1.89 -9.11
CA VAL A 135 -4.75 0.88 -9.62
C VAL A 135 -4.06 -0.07 -10.59
N VAL A 136 -3.25 0.44 -11.51
CA VAL A 136 -2.50 -0.39 -12.46
C VAL A 136 -1.54 -1.32 -11.72
N LEU A 137 -0.80 -0.84 -10.73
CA LEU A 137 0.12 -1.66 -9.96
C LEU A 137 -0.59 -2.79 -9.21
N VAL A 138 -1.71 -2.48 -8.55
CA VAL A 138 -2.53 -3.48 -7.85
C VAL A 138 -3.06 -4.53 -8.83
N LEU A 139 -3.57 -4.10 -9.99
CA LEU A 139 -4.06 -5.01 -11.04
C LEU A 139 -2.95 -5.89 -11.63
N LEU A 140 -1.74 -5.34 -11.81
CA LEU A 140 -0.58 -6.09 -12.27
C LEU A 140 -0.14 -7.18 -11.28
N ALA A 141 -0.39 -7.01 -9.98
CA ALA A 141 -0.08 -8.01 -8.96
C ALA A 141 -1.07 -9.20 -8.93
N VAL A 142 -2.33 -8.99 -9.36
CA VAL A 142 -3.41 -9.98 -9.25
C VAL A 142 -3.08 -11.33 -9.87
N PRO A 143 -2.56 -11.42 -11.12
CA PRO A 143 -2.26 -12.71 -11.73
C PRO A 143 -1.28 -13.53 -10.89
N PHE A 144 -0.33 -12.88 -10.21
CA PHE A 144 0.64 -13.56 -9.37
C PHE A 144 0.00 -14.08 -8.08
N PHE A 145 -0.86 -13.29 -7.43
CA PHE A 145 -1.56 -13.76 -6.23
C PHE A 145 -2.49 -14.95 -6.49
N VAL A 146 -3.05 -15.04 -7.71
CA VAL A 146 -4.00 -16.11 -8.07
C VAL A 146 -3.27 -17.34 -8.62
N PHE A 147 -2.33 -17.15 -9.55
CA PHE A 147 -1.70 -18.25 -10.29
C PHE A 147 -0.33 -18.66 -9.75
N VAL A 148 0.32 -17.79 -8.99
CA VAL A 148 1.67 -18.02 -8.42
C VAL A 148 1.69 -17.64 -6.92
N PRO A 149 0.82 -18.22 -6.08
CA PRO A 149 0.80 -17.89 -4.66
C PRO A 149 2.14 -18.24 -4.00
N VAL A 150 2.72 -17.28 -3.27
CA VAL A 150 4.01 -17.40 -2.60
C VAL A 150 3.84 -17.11 -1.12
N GLY A 151 4.26 -18.06 -0.29
CA GLY A 151 4.30 -17.95 1.17
C GLY A 151 5.30 -16.91 1.65
N ILE A 152 5.03 -16.30 2.80
CA ILE A 152 6.02 -15.46 3.48
C ILE A 152 7.26 -16.30 3.90
N PRO A 153 8.47 -15.72 3.96
CA PRO A 153 9.67 -16.47 4.27
C PRO A 153 9.65 -17.09 5.68
N ALA A 154 8.99 -16.46 6.65
CA ALA A 154 8.83 -17.01 7.98
C ALA A 154 8.01 -18.31 8.05
N LEU A 155 7.24 -18.65 7.02
CA LEU A 155 6.51 -19.92 6.92
C LEU A 155 7.25 -20.95 6.06
N TYR A 156 8.42 -20.62 5.50
CA TYR A 156 9.20 -21.54 4.69
C TYR A 156 10.37 -22.12 5.52
N PRO A 157 10.31 -23.42 5.90
CA PRO A 157 11.23 -23.99 6.90
C PRO A 157 12.72 -23.82 6.57
N ALA A 158 13.09 -23.79 5.29
CA ALA A 158 14.48 -23.72 4.84
C ALA A 158 15.13 -22.33 4.98
N VAL A 159 14.37 -21.27 5.29
CA VAL A 159 14.90 -19.89 5.46
C VAL A 159 15.32 -19.62 6.89
N THR A 160 14.74 -20.31 7.88
CA THR A 160 14.99 -20.08 9.32
C THR A 160 14.77 -18.63 9.77
N VAL A 161 13.63 -18.03 9.37
CA VAL A 161 13.22 -16.66 9.73
C VAL A 161 12.01 -16.69 10.64
N GLN A 162 11.96 -15.79 11.63
CA GLN A 162 10.83 -15.67 12.56
C GLN A 162 9.84 -14.61 12.08
N PRO A 163 8.52 -14.81 12.24
CA PRO A 163 7.52 -13.80 11.88
C PRO A 163 7.35 -12.77 13.00
N LEU A 164 8.37 -11.94 13.24
CA LEU A 164 8.50 -11.07 14.43
C LEU A 164 7.28 -10.18 14.71
N ILE A 165 6.54 -9.79 13.66
CA ILE A 165 5.33 -8.98 13.80
C ILE A 165 4.21 -9.68 14.59
N PHE A 166 4.13 -11.02 14.53
CA PHE A 166 3.11 -11.78 15.27
C PHE A 166 3.37 -11.85 16.77
N ASP A 167 4.60 -11.56 17.21
CA ASP A 167 4.99 -11.63 18.61
C ASP A 167 4.81 -10.30 19.35
N VAL A 168 4.48 -9.21 18.63
CA VAL A 168 4.35 -7.87 19.23
C VAL A 168 3.13 -7.76 20.15
N SER A 169 1.97 -8.25 19.72
CA SER A 169 0.78 -8.29 20.57
C SER A 169 -0.29 -9.25 20.03
N PRO A 170 -1.18 -9.77 20.90
CA PRO A 170 -2.32 -10.57 20.47
C PRO A 170 -3.25 -9.84 19.49
N ILE A 171 -3.38 -8.51 19.63
CA ILE A 171 -4.20 -7.67 18.74
C ILE A 171 -3.60 -7.67 17.33
N ILE A 172 -2.29 -7.42 17.21
CA ILE A 172 -1.60 -7.40 15.91
C ILE A 172 -1.64 -8.77 15.25
N ARG A 173 -1.33 -9.84 16.00
CA ARG A 173 -1.41 -11.21 15.48
C ARG A 173 -2.80 -11.55 14.95
N ALA A 174 -3.85 -11.31 15.75
CA ALA A 174 -5.22 -11.59 15.35
C ALA A 174 -5.65 -10.77 14.12
N GLY A 175 -5.25 -9.50 14.06
CA GLY A 175 -5.53 -8.61 12.95
C GLY A 175 -4.88 -9.02 11.63
N MET A 176 -3.59 -9.38 11.67
CA MET A 176 -2.89 -9.84 10.48
C MET A 176 -3.46 -11.16 9.95
N LEU A 177 -3.70 -12.14 10.83
CA LEU A 177 -4.30 -13.42 10.43
C LEU A 177 -5.75 -13.27 9.93
N ALA A 178 -6.46 -12.20 10.31
CA ALA A 178 -7.80 -11.91 9.81
C ALA A 178 -7.82 -11.16 8.46
N THR A 179 -6.70 -10.58 8.03
CA THR A 179 -6.64 -9.71 6.85
C THR A 179 -5.72 -10.23 5.75
N ASP A 180 -4.85 -11.19 6.07
CA ASP A 180 -3.88 -11.74 5.13
C ASP A 180 -3.80 -13.27 5.26
N THR A 181 -3.71 -13.92 4.10
CA THR A 181 -3.65 -15.36 3.88
C THR A 181 -2.22 -15.92 4.04
N MET A 182 -1.21 -15.06 4.19
CA MET A 182 0.23 -15.40 4.28
C MET A 182 0.85 -16.08 3.05
N VAL A 183 0.08 -16.22 1.97
CA VAL A 183 0.48 -16.80 0.68
C VAL A 183 0.44 -15.81 -0.50
N LYS A 184 0.48 -14.50 -0.19
CA LYS A 184 0.46 -13.39 -1.16
C LYS A 184 1.73 -12.54 -1.10
N ALA A 185 2.87 -13.13 -0.77
CA ALA A 185 4.12 -12.38 -0.64
C ALA A 185 4.59 -11.82 -2.00
N PHE A 186 4.39 -12.57 -3.10
CA PHE A 186 4.88 -12.21 -4.43
C PHE A 186 3.77 -11.67 -5.37
N PRO A 187 3.94 -10.49 -5.98
CA PRO A 187 4.94 -9.46 -5.68
C PRO A 187 4.56 -8.61 -4.46
N SER A 188 5.54 -7.98 -3.80
CA SER A 188 5.28 -7.17 -2.61
C SER A 188 4.56 -5.87 -2.94
N LEU A 189 3.26 -5.79 -2.64
CA LEU A 189 2.50 -4.54 -2.76
C LEU A 189 2.96 -3.47 -1.75
N HIS A 190 3.47 -3.85 -0.58
CA HIS A 190 4.05 -2.91 0.38
C HIS A 190 5.27 -2.19 -0.21
N THR A 191 6.17 -2.95 -0.83
CA THR A 191 7.31 -2.40 -1.58
C THR A 191 6.81 -1.56 -2.76
N GLY A 192 5.97 -2.14 -3.61
CA GLY A 192 5.52 -1.49 -4.84
C GLY A 192 4.83 -0.14 -4.57
N LEU A 193 3.86 -0.10 -3.66
CA LEU A 193 3.07 1.10 -3.40
C LEU A 193 3.88 2.18 -2.66
N SER A 194 4.79 1.80 -1.75
CA SER A 194 5.66 2.76 -1.07
C SER A 194 6.72 3.35 -2.01
N VAL A 195 7.32 2.54 -2.88
CA VAL A 195 8.26 3.00 -3.93
C VAL A 195 7.54 3.87 -4.95
N LEU A 196 6.32 3.50 -5.37
CA LEU A 196 5.49 4.33 -6.26
C LEU A 196 5.20 5.69 -5.62
N ALA A 197 4.85 5.71 -4.34
CA ALA A 197 4.62 6.94 -3.58
C ALA A 197 5.88 7.83 -3.55
N ALA A 198 7.05 7.26 -3.22
CA ALA A 198 8.33 7.97 -3.25
C ALA A 198 8.69 8.51 -4.65
N LEU A 199 8.44 7.73 -5.70
CA LEU A 199 8.68 8.14 -7.09
C LEU A 199 7.83 9.36 -7.45
N TYR A 200 6.54 9.33 -7.13
CA TYR A 200 5.62 10.45 -7.39
C TYR A 200 5.87 11.64 -6.47
N ALA A 201 6.30 11.45 -5.23
CA ALA A 201 6.58 12.52 -4.27
C ALA A 201 7.58 13.57 -4.81
N ARG A 202 8.47 13.18 -5.74
CA ARG A 202 9.37 14.08 -6.48
C ARG A 202 8.65 15.19 -7.24
N LYS A 203 7.36 15.00 -7.56
CA LYS A 203 6.49 15.98 -8.22
C LYS A 203 5.85 16.99 -7.25
N ALA A 204 5.99 16.78 -5.94
CA ALA A 204 5.37 17.62 -4.90
C ALA A 204 6.37 18.40 -4.03
N GLY A 205 7.65 18.41 -4.41
CA GLY A 205 8.73 19.17 -3.77
C GLY A 205 9.83 18.30 -3.16
N SER A 206 11.07 18.81 -3.15
CA SER A 206 12.28 18.07 -2.74
C SER A 206 12.25 17.58 -1.29
N ARG A 207 11.78 18.43 -0.35
CA ARG A 207 11.69 18.08 1.07
C ARG A 207 10.76 16.89 1.29
N TYR A 208 9.57 16.91 0.69
CA TYR A 208 8.63 15.81 0.79
C TYR A 208 9.14 14.55 0.07
N ALA A 209 9.75 14.71 -1.10
CA ALA A 209 10.35 13.60 -1.84
C ALA A 209 11.43 12.87 -1.04
N ALA A 210 12.29 13.59 -0.32
CA ALA A 210 13.31 12.99 0.54
C ALA A 210 12.68 12.22 1.72
N THR A 211 11.67 12.80 2.38
CA THR A 211 10.93 12.12 3.46
C THR A 211 10.22 10.86 2.95
N ALA A 212 9.54 10.96 1.81
CA ALA A 212 8.84 9.83 1.19
C ALA A 212 9.82 8.71 0.79
N LEU A 213 10.98 9.07 0.22
CA LEU A 213 12.03 8.09 -0.13
C LEU A 213 12.58 7.38 1.11
N ALA A 214 12.89 8.12 2.17
CA ALA A 214 13.37 7.55 3.43
C ALA A 214 12.34 6.61 4.06
N LEU A 215 11.07 7.02 4.10
CA LEU A 215 9.98 6.21 4.65
C LEU A 215 9.69 4.97 3.79
N ALA A 216 9.73 5.09 2.46
CA ALA A 216 9.61 3.93 1.57
C ALA A 216 10.75 2.93 1.80
N GLY A 217 12.00 3.40 1.93
CA GLY A 217 13.14 2.54 2.28
C GLY A 217 12.95 1.83 3.62
N LEU A 218 12.46 2.55 4.64
CA LEU A 218 12.15 1.96 5.95
C LEU A 218 11.01 0.93 5.88
N ILE A 219 9.98 1.15 5.05
CA ILE A 219 8.90 0.19 4.82
C ILE A 219 9.44 -1.08 4.14
N VAL A 220 10.25 -0.94 3.09
CA VAL A 220 10.85 -2.11 2.42
C VAL A 220 11.71 -2.89 3.42
N LEU A 221 12.57 -2.20 4.18
CA LEU A 221 13.40 -2.82 5.20
C LEU A 221 12.57 -3.51 6.30
N SER A 222 11.47 -2.89 6.74
CA SER A 222 10.61 -3.49 7.76
C SER A 222 10.01 -4.81 7.30
N THR A 223 9.66 -4.94 6.01
CA THR A 223 9.09 -6.19 5.49
C THR A 223 10.06 -7.37 5.55
N PHE A 224 11.35 -7.13 5.30
CA PHE A 224 12.40 -8.15 5.40
C PHE A 224 12.70 -8.47 6.87
N TYR A 225 12.88 -7.43 7.69
CA TYR A 225 13.15 -7.60 9.12
C TYR A 225 12.04 -8.39 9.83
N LEU A 226 10.78 -8.11 9.52
CA LEU A 226 9.62 -8.78 10.14
C LEU A 226 9.37 -10.20 9.58
N GLY A 227 10.13 -10.63 8.56
CA GLY A 227 10.05 -11.98 8.00
C GLY A 227 8.84 -12.24 7.12
N ILE A 228 8.27 -11.19 6.52
CA ILE A 228 7.00 -11.27 5.77
C ILE A 228 7.15 -11.07 4.26
N HIS A 229 8.33 -10.69 3.76
CA HIS A 229 8.61 -10.56 2.32
C HIS A 229 10.02 -10.99 1.96
N TRP A 230 10.19 -11.39 0.71
CA TRP A 230 11.44 -11.82 0.07
C TRP A 230 12.11 -10.65 -0.66
N LEU A 231 13.43 -10.66 -0.84
CA LEU A 231 14.09 -9.61 -1.63
C LEU A 231 13.66 -9.65 -3.11
N THR A 232 13.39 -10.85 -3.61
CA THR A 232 12.94 -11.12 -4.99
C THR A 232 11.57 -10.54 -5.26
N ASP A 233 10.64 -10.65 -4.29
CA ASP A 233 9.31 -10.07 -4.42
C ASP A 233 9.35 -8.53 -4.43
N ALA A 234 10.29 -7.94 -3.69
CA ALA A 234 10.51 -6.51 -3.64
C ALA A 234 11.14 -6.00 -4.94
N ALA A 235 12.15 -6.69 -5.46
CA ALA A 235 12.78 -6.37 -6.74
C ALA A 235 11.78 -6.43 -7.89
N PHE A 236 10.95 -7.47 -7.94
CA PHE A 236 9.89 -7.58 -8.95
C PHE A 236 8.84 -6.49 -8.80
N ALA A 237 8.45 -6.13 -7.58
CA ALA A 237 7.53 -5.02 -7.33
C ALA A 237 8.07 -3.69 -7.88
N VAL A 238 9.38 -3.42 -7.78
CA VAL A 238 9.99 -2.22 -8.38
C VAL A 238 9.87 -2.21 -9.90
N VAL A 239 10.00 -3.37 -10.56
CA VAL A 239 9.76 -3.49 -12.01
C VAL A 239 8.31 -3.14 -12.34
N LEU A 240 7.34 -3.68 -11.59
CA LEU A 240 5.92 -3.37 -11.79
C LEU A 240 5.61 -1.89 -11.54
N VAL A 241 6.28 -1.25 -10.58
CA VAL A 241 6.18 0.21 -10.36
C VAL A 241 6.60 0.97 -11.61
N GLY A 242 7.69 0.56 -12.26
CA GLY A 242 8.14 1.15 -13.53
C GLY A 242 7.08 1.07 -14.62
N VAL A 243 6.44 -0.09 -14.77
CA VAL A 243 5.34 -0.30 -15.73
C VAL A 243 4.13 0.55 -15.38
N ALA A 244 3.67 0.51 -14.12
CA ALA A 244 2.52 1.28 -13.65
C ALA A 244 2.74 2.79 -13.81
N TYR A 245 3.94 3.27 -13.48
CA TYR A 245 4.35 4.66 -13.72
C TYR A 245 4.28 4.97 -15.22
N TRP A 246 4.91 4.17 -16.08
CA TRP A 246 4.87 4.38 -17.53
C TRP A 246 3.44 4.45 -18.08
N VAL A 247 2.56 3.51 -17.72
CA VAL A 247 1.15 3.52 -18.13
C VAL A 247 0.47 4.83 -17.70
N SER A 248 0.63 5.23 -16.44
CA SER A 248 0.02 6.46 -15.91
C SER A 248 0.54 7.75 -16.55
N ARG A 249 1.71 7.73 -17.20
CA ARG A 249 2.20 8.88 -17.99
C ARG A 249 1.58 8.94 -19.39
N ARG A 250 1.16 7.80 -19.95
CA ARG A 250 0.66 7.67 -21.32
C ARG A 250 -0.87 7.71 -21.40
N VAL A 251 -1.54 7.24 -20.36
CA VAL A 251 -3.00 7.23 -20.27
C VAL A 251 -3.47 8.45 -19.49
N ASP A 252 -4.47 9.13 -20.03
CA ASP A 252 -5.14 10.23 -19.33
C ASP A 252 -6.03 9.67 -18.21
N PRO A 253 -5.76 9.96 -16.92
CA PRO A 253 -6.54 9.41 -15.81
C PRO A 253 -8.04 9.67 -15.92
N GLU A 254 -8.46 10.80 -16.48
CA GLU A 254 -9.88 11.17 -16.62
C GLU A 254 -10.67 10.30 -17.61
N ARG A 255 -9.96 9.56 -18.48
CA ARG A 255 -10.57 8.57 -19.37
C ARG A 255 -10.88 7.26 -18.66
N VAL A 256 -10.26 6.99 -17.51
CA VAL A 256 -10.29 5.68 -16.84
C VAL A 256 -10.91 5.76 -15.43
N LEU A 257 -10.65 6.81 -14.67
CA LEU A 257 -11.18 7.07 -13.33
C LEU A 257 -12.03 8.36 -13.35
N PRO A 258 -13.16 8.52 -12.63
CA PRO A 258 -13.93 7.68 -11.72
C PRO A 258 -14.24 6.21 -11.96
N VAL A 259 -14.34 5.89 -13.23
CA VAL A 259 -15.02 4.77 -13.90
C VAL A 259 -15.48 5.45 -15.21
N PRO A 260 -15.19 4.90 -16.39
CA PRO A 260 -15.70 5.45 -17.64
C PRO A 260 -17.23 5.44 -17.62
N ALA A 261 -17.87 6.39 -18.31
CA ALA A 261 -19.32 6.37 -18.49
C ALA A 261 -19.71 5.03 -19.15
N LEU A 262 -20.33 4.11 -18.41
CA LEU A 262 -20.92 2.91 -18.99
C LEU A 262 -22.11 3.36 -19.85
N GLY A 263 -21.97 3.27 -21.17
CA GLY A 263 -23.04 3.63 -22.12
C GLY A 263 -23.25 5.13 -22.34
N GLY A 264 -22.25 5.98 -22.12
CA GLY A 264 -22.36 7.43 -22.39
C GLY A 264 -23.15 8.23 -21.35
N LEU A 265 -23.71 7.56 -20.32
CA LEU A 265 -24.34 8.20 -19.17
C LEU A 265 -23.36 8.19 -18.00
N ARG A 266 -22.66 9.31 -17.78
CA ARG A 266 -22.02 9.55 -16.47
C ARG A 266 -23.14 9.91 -15.49
N PRO A 267 -23.29 9.22 -14.35
CA PRO A 267 -24.11 9.73 -13.27
C PRO A 267 -23.63 11.14 -12.93
N SER A 268 -24.54 12.12 -12.85
CA SER A 268 -24.20 13.53 -12.64
C SER A 268 -23.29 13.74 -11.43
N PHE A 269 -23.44 12.90 -10.39
CA PHE A 269 -22.60 12.94 -9.20
C PHE A 269 -21.16 12.43 -9.39
N LEU A 270 -20.81 11.73 -10.49
CA LEU A 270 -19.45 11.27 -10.81
C LEU A 270 -18.69 12.18 -11.76
N SER A 271 -19.39 13.04 -12.52
CA SER A 271 -18.75 14.06 -13.33
C SER A 271 -18.02 15.07 -12.42
N PRO A 272 -16.76 15.44 -12.70
CA PRO A 272 -16.24 16.70 -12.18
C PRO A 272 -17.10 17.78 -12.82
N ASP A 273 -17.73 18.64 -12.02
CA ASP A 273 -18.26 19.90 -12.55
C ASP A 273 -17.09 20.57 -13.29
N ARG A 274 -17.18 20.58 -14.62
CA ARG A 274 -16.50 21.60 -15.39
C ARG A 274 -17.29 22.85 -15.05
N ASP A 275 -16.75 23.66 -14.16
CA ASP A 275 -17.18 25.05 -14.08
C ASP A 275 -17.02 25.61 -15.49
N THR A 276 -18.14 25.72 -16.19
CA THR A 276 -18.24 26.36 -17.49
C THR A 276 -18.05 27.85 -17.26
N GLU A 277 -16.96 28.39 -17.81
CA GLU A 277 -17.01 29.75 -18.36
C GLU A 277 -18.05 29.82 -19.49
#